data_AF-A0A497Q7Q9-F1
#
_entry.id   AF-A0A497Q7Q9-F1
#
_cell.length_a   1.000
_cell.length_b   1.000
_cell.length_c   1.000
_cell.angle_alpha   90.00
_cell.angle_beta   90.00
_cell.angle_gamma   90.00
#
_symmetry.space_group_name_H-M   'P 1'
#
loop_
_entity.id
_entity.type
_entity.pdbx_description
1 polymer ?
#
loop_
_entity_poly.entity_id
_entity_poly.type
_entity_poly.pdbx_seq_one_letter_code
_entity_poly.pdbx_strand_id
1 'polypeptide(L)'
;MMSEVIKIIDATKDIIRYEKYLYKCLSPMPFRKYRNREKYLKFAIQKGLHKKILLFNGTAVGQIEYAPADSSAYPIFGDKIIVMNCIWVLRKAKGHNFGKLLFNEMLKDAREATGIATIALENHWSPWFKKKHMEMFGFRAIDMIQVRHKRKHTDRCFKVYLMWLPLSNNKVVPQWDKKKMLMDFDFCVAHPLYRPKFIEKEDNIMELC
;
A
#
# COMPACT_ATOMS: atom_id res chain seq x y z
N MET A 1 -29.32 -13.87 18.42
CA MET A 1 -28.41 -12.93 17.73
C MET A 1 -27.12 -13.68 17.41
N MET A 2 -26.76 -13.85 16.13
CA MET A 2 -25.43 -14.36 15.77
C MET A 2 -24.40 -13.28 16.10
N SER A 3 -23.43 -13.59 16.95
CA SER A 3 -22.30 -12.71 17.22
C SER A 3 -21.51 -12.47 15.93
N GLU A 4 -21.19 -11.22 15.63
CA GLU A 4 -20.32 -10.88 14.51
C GLU A 4 -18.93 -11.51 14.70
N VAL A 5 -18.43 -12.22 13.68
CA VAL A 5 -17.13 -12.88 13.71
C VAL A 5 -16.14 -12.09 12.87
N ILE A 6 -15.10 -11.57 13.52
CA ILE A 6 -13.98 -10.87 12.88
C ILE A 6 -12.75 -11.75 12.96
N LYS A 7 -12.10 -12.00 11.82
CA LYS A 7 -10.85 -12.75 11.74
C LYS A 7 -9.86 -12.04 10.82
N ILE A 8 -8.60 -11.97 11.23
CA ILE A 8 -7.52 -11.51 10.37
C ILE A 8 -6.62 -12.70 10.07
N ILE A 9 -6.34 -12.91 8.79
CA ILE A 9 -5.43 -13.95 8.30
C ILE A 9 -4.23 -13.29 7.63
N ASP A 10 -3.06 -13.91 7.71
CA ASP A 10 -1.90 -13.51 6.91
C ASP A 10 -1.75 -14.43 5.71
N ALA A 11 -2.00 -13.89 4.51
CA ALA A 11 -1.97 -14.66 3.27
C ALA A 11 -0.54 -15.09 2.89
N THR A 12 0.50 -14.48 3.47
CA THR A 12 1.89 -14.85 3.17
C THR A 12 2.38 -16.04 4.00
N LYS A 13 1.66 -16.42 5.05
CA LYS A 13 1.98 -17.59 5.91
C LYS A 13 1.40 -18.91 5.38
N ASP A 14 0.36 -18.85 4.56
CA ASP A 14 -0.25 -20.03 3.92
C ASP A 14 -0.63 -19.67 2.47
N ILE A 15 0.40 -19.63 1.63
CA ILE A 15 0.31 -19.21 0.23
C ILE A 15 -0.63 -20.14 -0.55
N ILE A 16 -0.59 -21.45 -0.28
CA ILE A 16 -1.41 -22.44 -0.98
C ILE A 16 -2.89 -22.15 -0.76
N ARG A 17 -3.29 -21.94 0.50
CA ARG A 17 -4.70 -21.71 0.85
C ARG A 17 -5.19 -20.31 0.46
N TYR A 18 -4.32 -19.31 0.55
CA TYR A 18 -4.70 -17.89 0.42
C TYR A 18 -4.17 -17.21 -0.83
N GLU A 19 -3.68 -17.96 -1.81
CA GLU A 19 -3.12 -17.45 -3.06
C GLU A 19 -4.00 -16.39 -3.71
N LYS A 20 -5.32 -16.64 -3.76
CA LYS A 20 -6.28 -15.70 -4.34
C LYS A 20 -6.12 -14.29 -3.79
N TYR A 21 -5.88 -14.16 -2.49
CA TYR A 21 -5.73 -12.86 -1.83
C TYR A 21 -4.38 -12.20 -2.12
N LEU A 22 -3.34 -12.96 -2.49
CA LEU A 22 -2.05 -12.38 -2.85
C LEU A 22 -2.09 -11.67 -4.21
N TYR A 23 -2.83 -12.21 -5.17
CA TYR A 23 -2.93 -11.66 -6.53
C TYR A 23 -4.13 -10.75 -6.77
N LYS A 24 -5.20 -10.91 -5.98
CA LYS A 24 -6.42 -10.09 -6.08
C LYS A 24 -6.37 -8.94 -5.07
N CYS A 25 -6.77 -7.75 -5.50
CA CYS A 25 -7.18 -6.68 -4.59
C CYS A 25 -8.66 -6.89 -4.23
N LEU A 26 -9.07 -6.55 -3.01
CA LEU A 26 -10.48 -6.64 -2.61
C LEU A 26 -11.39 -5.66 -3.36
N SER A 27 -10.85 -4.59 -3.95
CA SER A 27 -11.54 -3.78 -4.97
C SER A 27 -12.08 -4.70 -6.09
N PRO A 28 -13.26 -4.44 -6.71
CA PRO A 28 -13.89 -5.35 -7.66
C PRO A 28 -13.07 -5.50 -8.95
N MET A 29 -12.02 -6.32 -8.88
CA MET A 29 -11.20 -6.77 -9.99
C MET A 29 -11.29 -8.29 -10.07
N PRO A 30 -11.34 -8.85 -11.29
CA PRO A 30 -11.26 -10.30 -11.46
C PRO A 30 -9.92 -10.81 -10.92
N PHE A 31 -9.92 -12.03 -10.39
CA PHE A 31 -8.67 -12.69 -10.05
C PHE A 31 -7.87 -12.91 -11.32
N ARG A 32 -6.61 -12.46 -11.33
CA ARG A 32 -5.69 -12.69 -12.43
C ARG A 32 -4.28 -12.78 -11.86
N LYS A 33 -3.57 -13.86 -12.19
CA LYS A 33 -2.11 -13.89 -11.99
C LYS A 33 -1.46 -13.06 -13.09
N TYR A 34 -0.50 -12.22 -12.72
CA TYR A 34 0.28 -11.46 -13.67
C TYR A 34 1.74 -11.44 -13.24
N ARG A 35 2.60 -11.62 -14.25
CA ARG A 35 4.04 -11.89 -14.11
C ARG A 35 4.76 -10.95 -13.14
N ASN A 36 4.42 -9.66 -13.13
CA ASN A 36 5.16 -8.66 -12.34
C ASN A 36 4.81 -8.78 -10.84
N ARG A 37 3.53 -8.98 -10.52
CA ARG A 37 3.11 -9.30 -9.15
C ARG A 37 3.66 -10.62 -8.66
N GLU A 38 3.67 -11.64 -9.51
CA GLU A 38 4.26 -12.93 -9.15
C GLU A 38 5.76 -12.79 -8.82
N LYS A 39 6.52 -12.13 -9.69
CA LYS A 39 7.94 -11.84 -9.46
C LYS A 39 8.15 -11.05 -8.17
N TYR A 40 7.38 -9.99 -7.96
CA TYR A 40 7.44 -9.17 -6.76
C TYR A 40 7.14 -10.00 -5.51
N LEU A 41 6.04 -10.77 -5.49
CA LEU A 41 5.66 -11.58 -4.34
C LEU A 41 6.69 -12.66 -4.02
N LYS A 42 7.25 -13.34 -5.03
CA LYS A 42 8.30 -14.36 -4.84
C LYS A 42 9.51 -13.79 -4.09
N PHE A 43 9.95 -12.58 -4.46
CA PHE A 43 11.04 -11.88 -3.79
C PHE A 43 10.64 -11.32 -2.42
N ALA A 44 9.55 -10.56 -2.37
CA ALA A 44 9.18 -9.78 -1.20
C ALA A 44 8.68 -10.64 -0.05
N ILE A 45 7.94 -11.73 -0.31
CA ILE A 45 7.48 -12.64 0.76
C ILE A 45 8.67 -13.29 1.47
N GLN A 46 9.70 -13.71 0.73
CA GLN A 46 10.93 -14.28 1.30
C GLN A 46 11.69 -13.27 2.18
N LYS A 47 11.48 -11.97 1.94
CA LYS A 47 12.10 -10.86 2.67
C LYS A 47 11.19 -10.19 3.69
N GLY A 48 10.06 -10.81 4.05
CA GLY A 48 9.20 -10.32 5.13
C GLY A 48 8.05 -9.43 4.69
N LEU A 49 7.61 -9.51 3.43
CA LEU A 49 6.30 -8.97 3.04
C LEU A 49 5.19 -9.73 3.77
N HIS A 50 4.25 -8.96 4.32
CA HIS A 50 3.01 -9.45 4.88
C HIS A 50 1.82 -8.92 4.08
N LYS A 51 0.80 -9.75 3.93
CA LYS A 51 -0.49 -9.36 3.34
C LYS A 51 -1.61 -9.92 4.17
N LYS A 52 -2.10 -9.10 5.10
CA LYS A 52 -3.17 -9.50 6.02
C LYS A 52 -4.54 -9.18 5.42
N ILE A 53 -5.48 -10.11 5.56
CA ILE A 53 -6.86 -10.02 5.07
C ILE A 53 -7.81 -10.09 6.26
N LEU A 54 -8.70 -9.10 6.35
CA LEU A 54 -9.79 -9.06 7.33
C LEU A 54 -11.04 -9.71 6.75
N LEU A 55 -11.46 -10.78 7.41
CA LEU A 55 -12.70 -11.50 7.19
C LEU A 55 -13.74 -11.01 8.21
N PHE A 56 -14.90 -10.60 7.72
CA PHE A 56 -16.06 -10.26 8.52
C PHE A 56 -17.20 -11.21 8.14
N ASN A 57 -17.66 -12.00 9.11
CA ASN A 57 -18.63 -13.09 8.90
C ASN A 57 -18.24 -13.99 7.71
N GLY A 58 -16.96 -14.40 7.68
CA GLY A 58 -16.39 -15.26 6.62
C GLY A 58 -16.09 -14.55 5.29
N THR A 59 -16.52 -13.31 5.09
CA THR A 59 -16.31 -12.56 3.85
C THR A 59 -15.09 -11.64 3.96
N ALA A 60 -14.18 -11.67 2.99
CA ALA A 60 -13.07 -10.73 2.94
C ALA A 60 -13.56 -9.30 2.66
N VAL A 61 -13.32 -8.39 3.60
CA VAL A 61 -13.78 -6.99 3.52
C VAL A 61 -12.69 -5.95 3.73
N GLY A 62 -11.50 -6.36 4.18
CA GLY A 62 -10.36 -5.47 4.32
C GLY A 62 -9.03 -6.17 4.05
N GLN A 63 -8.02 -5.39 3.67
CA GLN A 63 -6.66 -5.87 3.46
C GLN A 63 -5.65 -4.80 3.87
N ILE A 64 -4.47 -5.24 4.29
CA ILE A 64 -3.29 -4.41 4.46
C ILE A 64 -2.07 -5.18 3.94
N GLU A 65 -1.14 -4.47 3.31
CA GLU A 65 0.11 -5.03 2.77
C GLU A 65 1.27 -4.12 3.17
N TYR A 66 2.33 -4.71 3.68
CA TYR A 66 3.51 -4.00 4.15
C TYR A 66 4.73 -4.91 4.10
N ALA A 67 5.90 -4.31 3.95
CA ALA A 67 7.19 -4.99 3.86
C ALA A 67 8.29 -4.13 4.49
N PRO A 68 9.43 -4.72 4.88
CA PRO A 68 10.67 -3.96 5.05
C PRO A 68 11.00 -3.12 3.81
N ALA A 69 11.69 -1.99 4.01
CA ALA A 69 12.00 -1.05 2.92
C ALA A 69 12.70 -1.70 1.72
N ASP A 70 13.65 -2.62 1.96
CA ASP A 70 14.43 -3.30 0.92
C ASP A 70 13.62 -4.28 0.04
N SER A 71 12.39 -4.60 0.47
CA SER A 71 11.47 -5.51 -0.21
C SER A 71 10.11 -4.85 -0.50
N SER A 72 9.97 -3.57 -0.18
CA SER A 72 8.81 -2.78 -0.57
C SER A 72 8.81 -2.54 -2.08
N ALA A 73 7.61 -2.43 -2.64
CA ALA A 73 7.45 -2.00 -4.02
C ALA A 73 7.56 -0.46 -4.16
N TYR A 74 7.46 0.29 -3.05
CA TYR A 74 7.74 1.71 -3.07
C TYR A 74 9.26 1.94 -3.00
N PRO A 75 9.81 2.89 -3.77
CA PRO A 75 11.23 3.23 -3.71
C PRO A 75 11.51 4.13 -2.49
N ILE A 76 11.14 3.64 -1.31
CA ILE A 76 11.33 4.28 0.00
C ILE A 76 12.44 3.52 0.71
N PHE A 77 13.39 4.24 1.29
CA PHE A 77 14.56 3.67 1.97
C PHE A 77 14.80 4.35 3.31
N GLY A 78 15.28 3.56 4.26
CA GLY A 78 15.61 3.99 5.62
C GLY A 78 15.96 2.77 6.48
N ASP A 79 16.65 3.00 7.58
CA ASP A 79 17.14 1.93 8.44
C ASP A 79 16.03 1.37 9.34
N LYS A 80 15.85 0.04 9.30
CA LYS A 80 14.86 -0.72 10.10
C LYS A 80 13.45 -0.13 10.02
N ILE A 81 13.01 0.34 8.86
CA ILE A 81 11.65 0.83 8.66
C ILE A 81 10.76 -0.23 8.00
N ILE A 82 9.46 -0.17 8.30
CA ILE A 82 8.43 -0.88 7.56
C ILE A 82 7.75 0.10 6.60
N VAL A 83 7.48 -0.35 5.38
CA VAL A 83 6.75 0.41 4.37
C VAL A 83 5.37 -0.21 4.19
N MET A 84 4.32 0.58 4.43
CA MET A 84 2.93 0.19 4.19
C MET A 84 2.59 0.41 2.71
N ASN A 85 2.48 -0.69 1.96
CA ASN A 85 2.23 -0.73 0.52
C ASN A 85 0.75 -0.62 0.14
N CYS A 86 -0.15 -1.03 1.03
CA CYS A 86 -1.60 -0.96 0.81
C CYS A 86 -2.35 -0.98 2.13
N ILE A 87 -3.42 -0.20 2.22
CA ILE A 87 -4.50 -0.44 3.19
C ILE A 87 -5.83 -0.14 2.51
N TRP A 88 -6.78 -1.07 2.61
CA TRP A 88 -8.09 -0.91 1.97
C TRP A 88 -9.18 -1.65 2.75
N VAL A 89 -10.33 -0.99 2.91
CA VAL A 89 -11.55 -1.58 3.46
C VAL A 89 -12.69 -1.28 2.49
N LEU A 90 -13.50 -2.31 2.21
CA LEU A 90 -14.65 -2.16 1.34
C LEU A 90 -15.68 -1.21 1.94
N ARG A 91 -16.28 -0.36 1.10
CA ARG A 91 -17.32 0.59 1.51
C ARG A 91 -18.48 -0.08 2.25
N LYS A 92 -18.85 -1.32 1.86
CA LYS A 92 -19.90 -2.11 2.52
C LYS A 92 -19.58 -2.48 3.98
N ALA A 93 -18.32 -2.39 4.39
CA ALA A 93 -17.86 -2.68 5.74
C ALA A 93 -17.46 -1.40 6.51
N LYS A 94 -17.81 -0.22 5.99
CA LYS A 94 -17.60 1.06 6.68
C LYS A 94 -18.37 1.07 8.02
N GLY A 95 -17.86 1.81 8.99
CA GLY A 95 -18.48 1.94 10.32
C GLY A 95 -17.91 1.00 11.40
N HIS A 96 -17.17 -0.04 11.01
CA HIS A 96 -16.65 -1.05 11.94
C HIS A 96 -15.21 -0.81 12.40
N ASN A 97 -14.62 0.34 12.09
CA ASN A 97 -13.22 0.67 12.39
C ASN A 97 -12.16 -0.34 11.86
N PHE A 98 -12.50 -1.14 10.85
CA PHE A 98 -11.61 -2.16 10.28
C PHE A 98 -10.29 -1.61 9.74
N GLY A 99 -10.25 -0.35 9.28
CA GLY A 99 -8.99 0.30 8.90
C GLY A 99 -8.03 0.43 10.09
N LYS A 100 -8.53 0.86 11.24
CA LYS A 100 -7.76 0.95 12.50
C LYS A 100 -7.36 -0.43 12.99
N LEU A 101 -8.24 -1.43 12.87
CA LEU A 101 -7.93 -2.81 13.27
C LEU A 101 -6.76 -3.39 12.43
N LEU A 102 -6.83 -3.26 11.11
CA LEU A 102 -5.77 -3.70 10.20
C LEU A 102 -4.45 -2.95 10.45
N PHE A 103 -4.52 -1.64 10.69
CA PHE A 103 -3.35 -0.83 10.98
C PHE A 103 -2.67 -1.27 12.29
N ASN A 104 -3.45 -1.47 13.36
CA ASN A 104 -2.93 -1.97 14.63
C ASN A 104 -2.31 -3.37 14.52
N GLU A 105 -2.87 -4.25 13.67
CA GLU A 105 -2.28 -5.56 13.38
C GLU A 105 -0.92 -5.45 12.67
N MET A 106 -0.71 -4.43 11.84
CA MET A 106 0.62 -4.17 11.27
C MET A 106 1.57 -3.62 12.34
N LEU A 107 1.11 -2.73 13.22
CA LEU A 107 1.94 -2.20 14.33
C LEU A 107 2.48 -3.32 15.23
N LYS A 108 1.70 -4.39 15.45
CA LYS A 108 2.14 -5.56 16.22
C LYS A 108 3.32 -6.30 15.60
N ASP A 109 3.45 -6.26 14.27
CA ASP A 109 4.54 -6.89 13.53
C ASP A 109 5.75 -5.94 13.40
N ALA A 110 5.55 -4.64 13.57
CA ALA A 110 6.57 -3.59 13.42
C ALA A 110 7.25 -3.19 14.74
N ARG A 111 7.26 -4.05 15.77
CA ARG A 111 7.76 -3.72 17.13
C ARG A 111 9.24 -3.33 17.15
N GLU A 112 10.04 -3.94 16.28
CA GLU A 112 11.48 -3.69 16.18
C GLU A 112 11.82 -2.60 15.15
N ALA A 113 10.81 -2.04 14.47
CA ALA A 113 11.01 -1.02 13.48
C ALA A 113 11.24 0.35 14.12
N THR A 114 12.07 1.18 13.50
CA THR A 114 12.28 2.58 13.90
C THR A 114 11.08 3.45 13.55
N GLY A 115 10.30 3.03 12.54
CA GLY A 115 9.02 3.62 12.22
C GLY A 115 8.42 3.05 10.94
N ILE A 116 7.32 3.66 10.51
CA ILE A 116 6.54 3.24 9.35
C ILE A 116 6.50 4.37 8.33
N ALA A 117 6.80 4.02 7.09
CA ALA A 117 6.68 4.90 5.94
C ALA A 117 5.53 4.46 5.03
N THR A 118 4.93 5.39 4.31
CA THR A 118 3.97 5.10 3.24
C THR A 118 3.87 6.30 2.29
N ILE A 119 3.03 6.18 1.26
CA ILE A 119 2.65 7.32 0.44
C ILE A 119 1.26 7.82 0.82
N ALA A 120 1.00 9.09 0.56
CA ALA A 120 -0.35 9.64 0.55
C ALA A 120 -0.63 10.46 -0.71
N LEU A 121 -1.89 10.52 -1.09
CA LEU A 121 -2.40 11.27 -2.23
C LEU A 121 -3.33 12.39 -1.77
N GLU A 122 -3.18 13.56 -2.37
CA GLU A 122 -4.06 14.72 -2.20
C GLU A 122 -4.46 15.23 -3.59
N ASN A 123 -5.73 15.57 -3.76
CA ASN A 123 -6.35 15.95 -5.05
C ASN A 123 -6.29 14.89 -6.16
N HIS A 124 -5.88 13.65 -5.84
CA HIS A 124 -5.99 12.54 -6.77
C HIS A 124 -7.45 12.09 -6.91
N TRP A 125 -7.88 11.69 -8.11
CA TRP A 125 -9.27 11.31 -8.42
C TRP A 125 -9.70 9.98 -7.76
N SER A 126 -8.74 9.15 -7.33
CA SER A 126 -9.04 7.90 -6.63
C SER A 126 -9.22 8.10 -5.12
N PRO A 127 -10.04 7.27 -4.46
CA PRO A 127 -10.21 7.33 -3.00
C PRO A 127 -9.09 6.64 -2.23
N TRP A 128 -8.03 6.16 -2.89
CA TRP A 128 -6.94 5.40 -2.25
C TRP A 128 -5.90 6.33 -1.64
N PHE A 129 -5.32 5.91 -0.51
CA PHE A 129 -4.21 6.61 0.14
C PHE A 129 -4.46 8.11 0.43
N LYS A 130 -5.70 8.52 0.67
CA LYS A 130 -5.99 9.93 1.00
C LYS A 130 -5.12 10.40 2.17
N LYS A 131 -4.44 11.55 2.01
CA LYS A 131 -3.59 12.15 3.05
C LYS A 131 -4.28 12.24 4.40
N LYS A 132 -5.51 12.76 4.44
CA LYS A 132 -6.33 12.83 5.65
C LYS A 132 -6.49 11.47 6.36
N HIS A 133 -6.58 10.36 5.61
CA HIS A 133 -6.68 9.03 6.22
C HIS A 133 -5.36 8.57 6.83
N MET A 134 -4.23 8.88 6.20
CA MET A 134 -2.91 8.57 6.76
C MET A 134 -2.66 9.42 8.02
N GLU A 135 -3.05 10.69 8.02
CA GLU A 135 -2.95 11.56 9.20
C GLU A 135 -3.80 11.05 10.38
N MET A 136 -4.98 10.49 10.12
CA MET A 136 -5.78 9.84 11.18
C MET A 136 -5.10 8.60 11.80
N PHE A 137 -4.14 7.98 11.10
CA PHE A 137 -3.29 6.93 11.67
C PHE A 137 -2.04 7.48 12.38
N GLY A 138 -1.89 8.81 12.45
CA GLY A 138 -0.77 9.48 13.12
C GLY A 138 0.43 9.78 12.22
N PHE A 139 0.35 9.50 10.91
CA PHE A 139 1.43 9.85 10.00
C PHE A 139 1.53 11.36 9.80
N ARG A 140 2.76 11.84 9.64
CA ARG A 140 3.07 13.20 9.18
C ARG A 140 3.69 13.18 7.78
N ALA A 141 3.36 14.15 6.95
CA ALA A 141 4.06 14.36 5.69
C ALA A 141 5.47 14.90 5.95
N ILE A 142 6.48 14.32 5.32
CA ILE A 142 7.90 14.75 5.45
C ILE A 142 8.52 15.20 4.14
N ASP A 143 7.94 14.80 3.01
CA ASP A 143 8.35 15.23 1.66
C ASP A 143 7.15 15.07 0.71
N MET A 144 7.24 15.68 -0.47
CA MET A 144 6.17 15.72 -1.46
C MET A 144 6.69 15.95 -2.89
N ILE A 145 5.87 15.53 -3.85
CA ILE A 145 5.97 15.89 -5.26
C ILE A 145 4.59 16.21 -5.79
N GLN A 146 4.50 17.21 -6.66
CA GLN A 146 3.27 17.55 -7.37
C GLN A 146 3.41 17.09 -8.81
N VAL A 147 2.41 16.36 -9.29
CA VAL A 147 2.45 15.73 -10.60
C VAL A 147 1.07 15.73 -11.24
N ARG A 148 1.04 15.59 -12.56
CA ARG A 148 -0.15 15.20 -13.32
C ARG A 148 0.13 13.92 -14.09
N HIS A 149 -0.92 13.19 -14.43
CA HIS A 149 -0.78 12.02 -15.28
C HIS A 149 -0.84 12.44 -16.76
N LYS A 150 0.12 11.98 -17.56
CA LYS A 150 0.28 12.36 -18.99
C LYS A 150 -0.83 11.85 -19.92
N ARG A 151 -1.75 11.00 -19.44
CA ARG A 151 -2.77 10.33 -20.26
C ARG A 151 -4.17 10.31 -19.65
N LYS A 152 -4.29 10.42 -18.32
CA LYS A 152 -5.58 10.40 -17.61
C LYS A 152 -5.69 11.66 -16.77
N HIS A 153 -6.83 12.36 -16.82
CA HIS A 153 -7.02 13.60 -16.05
C HIS A 153 -5.82 14.55 -16.22
N THR A 154 -5.40 14.75 -17.47
CA THR A 154 -4.19 15.53 -17.85
C THR A 154 -4.29 17.01 -17.47
N ASP A 155 -5.51 17.48 -17.23
CA ASP A 155 -5.89 18.79 -16.74
C ASP A 155 -5.68 18.96 -15.22
N ARG A 156 -5.37 17.87 -14.49
CA ARG A 156 -5.35 17.88 -13.02
C ARG A 156 -3.99 17.50 -12.45
N CYS A 157 -3.45 18.41 -11.65
CA CYS A 157 -2.34 18.11 -10.76
C CYS A 157 -2.86 17.49 -9.46
N PHE A 158 -2.09 16.55 -8.91
CA PHE A 158 -2.28 15.98 -7.59
C PHE A 158 -0.92 15.89 -6.88
N LYS A 159 -0.94 15.74 -5.56
CA LYS A 159 0.28 15.62 -4.76
C LYS A 159 0.45 14.20 -4.27
N VAL A 160 1.68 13.71 -4.36
CA VAL A 160 2.15 12.49 -3.70
C VAL A 160 3.03 12.90 -2.55
N TYR A 161 2.73 12.44 -1.35
CA TYR A 161 3.48 12.72 -0.13
C TYR A 161 4.22 11.47 0.33
N LEU A 162 5.44 11.66 0.83
CA LEU A 162 6.11 10.70 1.70
C LEU A 162 5.59 10.92 3.12
N MET A 163 4.96 9.90 3.68
CA MET A 163 4.36 9.92 5.00
C MET A 163 5.20 9.11 5.97
N TRP A 164 5.40 9.63 7.19
CA TRP A 164 6.22 9.01 8.22
C TRP A 164 5.50 8.94 9.56
N LEU A 165 5.59 7.79 10.22
CA LEU A 165 5.16 7.57 11.60
C LEU A 165 6.34 6.99 12.39
N PRO A 166 7.01 7.77 13.25
CA PRO A 166 8.08 7.24 14.09
C PRO A 166 7.50 6.26 15.13
N LEU A 167 8.18 5.12 15.33
CA LEU A 167 7.85 4.15 16.39
C LEU A 167 8.90 4.12 17.51
N SER A 168 10.06 4.74 17.28
CA SER A 168 11.09 4.95 18.29
C SER A 168 11.50 6.42 18.34
N ASN A 169 12.34 6.77 19.32
CA ASN A 169 12.92 8.11 19.43
C ASN A 169 13.97 8.42 18.35
N ASN A 170 14.16 7.53 17.37
CA ASN A 170 15.06 7.77 16.25
C ASN A 170 14.57 8.97 15.42
N LYS A 171 15.45 9.94 15.22
CA LYS A 171 15.17 11.17 14.47
C LYS A 171 15.43 11.02 12.97
N VAL A 172 16.08 9.93 12.54
CA VAL A 172 16.34 9.66 11.11
C VAL A 172 15.01 9.31 10.43
N VAL A 173 14.64 10.12 9.46
CA VAL A 173 13.43 9.95 8.65
C VAL A 173 13.76 9.19 7.36
N PRO A 174 12.79 8.45 6.79
CA PRO A 174 13.00 7.77 5.52
C PRO A 174 13.16 8.78 4.38
N GLN A 175 13.81 8.32 3.32
CA GLN A 175 13.92 9.02 2.05
C GLN A 175 13.24 8.19 0.96
N TRP A 176 13.07 8.79 -0.22
CA TRP A 176 12.51 8.11 -1.37
C TRP A 176 13.15 8.58 -2.68
N ASP A 177 13.16 7.71 -3.68
CA ASP A 177 13.59 8.07 -5.03
C ASP A 177 12.37 8.58 -5.81
N LYS A 178 12.24 9.90 -5.88
CA LYS A 178 11.15 10.60 -6.59
C LYS A 178 11.07 10.20 -8.05
N LYS A 179 12.20 9.92 -8.71
CA LYS A 179 12.22 9.51 -10.12
C LYS A 179 11.62 8.11 -10.29
N LYS A 180 12.06 7.14 -9.49
CA LYS A 180 11.48 5.78 -9.47
C LYS A 180 10.01 5.78 -9.05
N MET A 181 9.64 6.68 -8.13
CA MET A 181 8.25 6.87 -7.71
C MET A 181 7.34 7.28 -8.88
N LEU A 182 7.88 7.88 -9.94
CA LEU A 182 7.11 8.26 -11.12
C LEU A 182 7.13 7.22 -12.26
N MET A 183 8.01 6.21 -12.18
CA MET A 183 8.29 5.24 -13.24
C MET A 183 7.74 3.83 -12.95
N ASP A 184 7.84 3.33 -11.71
CA ASP A 184 7.94 1.89 -11.44
C ASP A 184 6.72 1.23 -10.76
N PHE A 185 5.51 1.67 -11.09
CA PHE A 185 4.29 1.10 -10.49
C PHE A 185 3.64 0.00 -11.34
N ASP A 186 4.31 -1.12 -11.57
CA ASP A 186 3.74 -2.24 -12.33
C ASP A 186 3.39 -3.49 -11.48
N PHE A 187 3.71 -3.43 -10.19
CA PHE A 187 3.55 -4.56 -9.27
C PHE A 187 2.09 -4.81 -8.88
N CYS A 188 1.21 -3.80 -8.93
CA CYS A 188 -0.18 -3.92 -8.54
C CYS A 188 -1.11 -3.19 -9.52
N VAL A 189 -1.86 -3.96 -10.31
CA VAL A 189 -2.80 -3.42 -11.32
C VAL A 189 -3.92 -2.54 -10.74
N ALA A 190 -4.20 -2.70 -9.45
CA ALA A 190 -5.23 -1.94 -8.75
C ALA A 190 -4.68 -0.64 -8.15
N HIS A 191 -3.36 -0.47 -8.09
CA HIS A 191 -2.71 0.68 -7.47
C HIS A 191 -3.05 1.99 -8.20
N PRO A 192 -3.30 3.10 -7.48
CA PRO A 192 -3.70 4.38 -8.09
C PRO A 192 -2.66 4.91 -9.07
N LEU A 193 -1.37 4.66 -8.78
CA LEU A 193 -0.26 5.06 -9.63
C LEU A 193 0.14 3.97 -10.64
N TYR A 194 -0.69 2.93 -10.86
CA TYR A 194 -0.33 1.80 -11.72
C TYR A 194 0.01 2.23 -13.15
N ARG A 195 1.14 1.74 -13.66
CA ARG A 195 1.59 1.88 -15.05
C ARG A 195 1.23 0.65 -15.88
N PRO A 196 0.36 0.78 -16.91
CA PRO A 196 0.07 -0.30 -17.84
C PRO A 196 1.31 -0.77 -18.61
N LYS A 197 1.38 -2.07 -18.90
CA LYS A 197 2.54 -2.72 -19.54
C LYS A 197 2.85 -2.28 -20.98
N PHE A 198 1.85 -1.78 -21.71
CA PHE A 198 2.04 -1.32 -23.10
C PHE A 198 2.71 0.06 -23.17
N ILE A 199 2.94 0.70 -22.02
CA ILE A 199 3.75 1.91 -21.94
C ILE A 199 5.19 1.45 -21.70
N GLU A 200 6.15 2.03 -22.42
CA GLU A 200 7.58 1.76 -22.19
C GLU A 200 8.01 2.23 -20.79
N LYS A 201 9.08 1.67 -20.23
CA LYS A 201 9.53 2.03 -18.87
C LYS A 201 10.12 3.43 -18.83
N GLU A 202 10.72 3.82 -19.94
CA GLU A 202 11.35 5.10 -20.22
C GLU A 202 10.29 6.22 -20.35
N ASP A 203 9.07 5.84 -20.72
CA ASP A 203 7.91 6.73 -20.74
C ASP A 203 7.29 6.87 -19.35
N ASN A 204 7.73 7.91 -18.64
CA ASN A 204 7.08 8.37 -17.41
C ASN A 204 5.56 8.49 -17.62
N ILE A 205 4.74 7.88 -16.77
CA ILE A 205 3.26 8.06 -16.84
C ILE A 205 2.79 9.35 -16.19
N MET A 206 3.65 9.92 -15.35
CA MET A 206 3.43 11.16 -14.62
C MET A 206 4.51 12.17 -14.99
N GLU A 207 4.13 13.43 -15.04
CA GLU A 207 5.05 14.55 -15.23
C GLU A 207 4.86 15.55 -14.10
N LEU A 208 5.89 16.33 -13.82
CA LEU A 208 5.82 17.35 -12.80
C LEU A 208 4.77 18.40 -13.15
N CYS A 209 4.05 18.81 -12.13
CA CYS A 209 3.48 20.14 -12.05
C CYS A 209 4.38 20.95 -11.10
#